data_AF-A0ABD5W056-F1
#
_entry.id   AF-A0ABD5W056-F1
#
_cell.length_a   1.000
_cell.length_b   1.000
_cell.length_c   1.000
_cell.angle_alpha   90.00
_cell.angle_beta   90.00
_cell.angle_gamma   90.00
#
_symmetry.space_group_name_H-M   'P 1'
#
loop_
_entity.id
_entity.type
_entity.pdbx_description
1 polymer ?
#
loop_
_entity_poly.entity_id
_entity_poly.type
_entity_poly.pdbx_seq_one_letter_code
_entity_poly.pdbx_strand_id
1 'polypeptide(L)'
;MVGVATDITEQKRQARRHKEGRQLYRTLLDQSPNGVIIIQDGEIQFVNERLCELTGQSTTELLGHSFTKIIAPDYHDLVKSRYRKRLAGEQPPNNYEIEITTADDQCRVIDLHVSKIQYEGQPAVLATLNDVTEIRQHERQLESIKQEYESVVEHVEETLFLLEDEAGLTVKQLGDSAAAADESDDPLAAISDTRLEEAYHDCIERNEKVTYTTADESGRHTWEVMLTPIAIEGTVDRVAGTVRNVTEEQRREGLQEIIIDISSGLIDASKEEVDSRIETALERIGEYEEADRSYVFEFSADGSVMDNTHEWCAPGVDSQRSELQDLDTGDFSWFIPKVLDQETVTVPDADSFLRGHTPPANAAVRRH
;
A
#
# COMPACT_ATOMS: atom_id res chain seq x y z
N MET A 1 9.00 99.77 0.69
CA MET A 1 8.72 98.38 1.11
C MET A 1 9.98 97.59 0.81
N VAL A 2 10.73 97.16 1.82
CA VAL A 2 11.96 96.37 1.63
C VAL A 2 11.56 94.91 1.78
N GLY A 3 11.81 94.10 0.75
CA GLY A 3 11.57 92.66 0.75
C GLY A 3 12.88 91.90 0.83
N VAL A 4 12.99 90.97 1.78
CA VAL A 4 14.10 90.03 1.88
C VAL A 4 13.65 88.73 1.22
N ALA A 5 14.32 88.31 0.15
CA ALA A 5 14.14 87.00 -0.45
C ALA A 5 15.25 86.08 0.07
N THR A 6 14.88 85.00 0.76
CA THR A 6 15.82 83.98 1.22
C THR A 6 15.78 82.80 0.25
N ASP A 7 16.93 82.38 -0.26
CA ASP A 7 17.04 81.22 -1.13
C ASP A 7 16.83 79.92 -0.32
N ILE A 8 15.82 79.13 -0.71
CA ILE A 8 15.43 77.87 -0.06
C ILE A 8 15.61 76.66 -0.99
N THR A 9 16.33 76.82 -2.10
CA THR A 9 16.47 75.79 -3.14
C THR A 9 17.14 74.51 -2.60
N GLU A 10 18.21 74.68 -1.81
CA GLU A 10 18.97 73.55 -1.24
C GLU A 10 18.16 72.79 -0.19
N GLN A 11 17.43 73.51 0.68
CA GLN A 11 16.50 72.91 1.64
C GLN A 11 15.39 72.09 0.97
N LYS A 12 14.81 72.62 -0.11
CA LYS A 12 13.78 71.89 -0.87
C LYS A 12 14.33 70.64 -1.55
N ARG A 13 15.57 70.66 -2.06
CA ARG A 13 16.23 69.50 -2.68
C ARG A 13 16.53 68.40 -1.65
N GLN A 14 17.03 68.76 -0.47
CA GLN A 14 17.26 67.79 0.62
C GLN A 14 15.95 67.17 1.12
N ALA A 15 14.93 68.00 1.37
CA ALA A 15 13.62 67.51 1.80
C ALA A 15 12.98 66.55 0.75
N ARG A 16 13.14 66.86 -0.54
CA ARG A 16 12.66 66.02 -1.64
C ARG A 16 13.40 64.68 -1.71
N ARG A 17 14.74 64.67 -1.62
CA ARG A 17 15.54 63.43 -1.60
C ARG A 17 15.20 62.53 -0.41
N HIS A 18 15.01 63.10 0.78
CA HIS A 18 14.58 62.34 1.95
C HIS A 18 13.18 61.74 1.78
N LYS A 19 12.24 62.49 1.19
CA LYS A 19 10.88 62.01 0.93
C LYS A 19 10.85 60.90 -0.13
N GLU A 20 11.57 61.08 -1.23
CA GLU A 20 11.68 60.10 -2.31
C GLU A 20 12.36 58.80 -1.82
N GLY A 21 13.42 58.90 -1.01
CA GLY A 21 14.07 57.73 -0.40
C GLY A 21 13.16 56.97 0.57
N ARG A 22 12.37 57.68 1.40
CA ARG A 22 11.38 57.05 2.30
C ARG A 22 10.26 56.36 1.53
N GLN A 23 9.79 56.95 0.43
CA GLN A 23 8.75 56.34 -0.41
C GLN A 23 9.27 55.09 -1.09
N LEU A 24 10.47 55.16 -1.70
CA LEU A 24 11.09 54.00 -2.33
C LEU A 24 11.29 52.85 -1.34
N TYR A 25 11.79 53.14 -0.14
CA TYR A 25 11.97 52.13 0.91
C TYR A 25 10.66 51.44 1.30
N ARG A 26 9.57 52.21 1.49
CA ARG A 26 8.25 51.63 1.79
C ARG A 26 7.77 50.75 0.65
N THR A 27 7.82 51.25 -0.59
CA THR A 27 7.40 50.46 -1.77
C THR A 27 8.17 49.15 -1.90
N LEU A 28 9.48 49.15 -1.66
CA LEU A 28 10.29 47.92 -1.73
C LEU A 28 9.89 46.89 -0.66
N LEU A 29 9.53 47.34 0.54
CA LEU A 29 9.09 46.45 1.61
C LEU A 29 7.64 45.98 1.43
N ASP A 30 6.77 46.83 0.88
CA ASP A 30 5.38 46.48 0.61
C ASP A 30 5.26 45.51 -0.58
N GLN A 31 6.17 45.59 -1.57
CA GLN A 31 6.26 44.63 -2.68
C GLN A 31 7.01 43.34 -2.34
N SER A 32 7.52 43.19 -1.11
CA SER A 32 8.17 41.96 -0.68
C SER A 32 7.15 40.81 -0.61
N PRO A 33 7.44 39.63 -1.19
CA PRO A 33 6.57 38.45 -1.06
C PRO A 33 6.52 37.92 0.38
N ASN A 34 7.49 38.32 1.20
CA ASN A 34 7.64 37.92 2.60
C ASN A 34 7.14 39.01 3.55
N GLY A 35 6.61 38.59 4.69
CA GLY A 35 6.32 39.48 5.81
C GLY A 35 7.62 40.07 6.35
N VAL A 36 7.61 41.35 6.71
CA VAL A 36 8.78 42.04 7.27
C VAL A 36 8.37 42.73 8.55
N ILE A 37 9.16 42.52 9.60
CA ILE A 37 8.96 43.13 10.92
C ILE A 37 10.27 43.71 11.45
N ILE A 38 10.18 44.90 12.06
CA ILE A 38 11.29 45.50 12.81
C ILE A 38 10.89 45.57 14.28
N ILE A 39 11.74 45.03 15.13
CA ILE A 39 11.51 44.91 16.56
C ILE A 39 12.60 45.70 17.30
N GLN A 40 12.18 46.63 18.15
CA GLN A 40 13.05 47.43 19.00
C GLN A 40 12.46 47.49 20.40
N ASP A 41 13.31 47.34 21.42
CA ASP A 41 12.89 47.34 22.84
C ASP A 41 11.80 46.30 23.18
N GLY A 42 11.76 45.21 22.42
CA GLY A 42 10.76 44.14 22.55
C GLY A 42 9.39 44.45 21.91
N GLU A 43 9.26 45.60 21.25
CA GLU A 43 8.04 46.07 20.61
C GLU A 43 8.20 46.14 19.08
N ILE A 44 7.08 46.00 18.38
CA ILE A 44 7.02 46.08 16.92
C ILE A 44 7.01 47.55 16.50
N GLN A 45 8.05 47.99 15.78
CA GLN A 45 8.19 49.36 15.28
C GLN A 45 7.80 49.51 13.80
N PHE A 46 7.84 48.42 13.05
CA PHE A 46 7.47 48.42 11.65
C PHE A 46 6.94 47.04 11.24
N VAL A 47 5.93 47.05 10.38
CA VAL A 47 5.41 45.89 9.66
C VAL A 47 5.12 46.31 8.22
N ASN A 48 5.35 45.43 7.25
CA ASN A 48 4.86 45.63 5.88
C ASN A 48 3.43 45.08 5.72
N GLU A 49 2.78 45.44 4.62
CA GLU A 49 1.43 44.98 4.29
C GLU A 49 1.33 43.45 4.24
N ARG A 50 2.35 42.78 3.68
CA ARG A 50 2.39 41.31 3.59
C ARG A 50 2.32 40.61 4.95
N LEU A 51 2.95 41.15 5.98
CA LEU A 51 2.86 40.59 7.33
C LEU A 51 1.46 40.74 7.92
N CYS A 52 0.80 41.88 7.66
CA CYS A 52 -0.58 42.11 8.08
C CYS A 52 -1.51 41.07 7.44
N GLU A 53 -1.38 40.84 6.13
CA GLU A 53 -2.13 39.80 5.41
C GLU A 53 -1.88 38.40 5.99
N LEU A 54 -0.61 38.05 6.23
CA LEU A 54 -0.20 36.75 6.75
C LEU A 54 -0.80 36.46 8.13
N THR A 55 -0.80 37.46 9.00
CA THR A 55 -1.26 37.34 10.39
C THR A 55 -2.76 37.62 10.58
N GLY A 56 -3.41 38.24 9.60
CA GLY A 56 -4.79 38.75 9.71
C GLY A 56 -4.93 39.96 10.64
N GLN A 57 -3.83 40.59 11.05
CA GLN A 57 -3.83 41.75 11.94
C GLN A 57 -3.45 43.02 11.20
N SER A 58 -4.12 44.13 11.52
CA SER A 58 -3.80 45.43 10.96
C SER A 58 -2.48 45.98 11.52
N THR A 59 -1.84 46.87 10.76
CA THR A 59 -0.64 47.59 11.20
C THR A 59 -0.84 48.27 12.55
N THR A 60 -2.02 48.85 12.81
CA THR A 60 -2.34 49.51 14.09
C THR A 60 -2.46 48.55 15.27
N GLU A 61 -2.82 47.29 15.02
CA GLU A 61 -2.91 46.26 16.07
C GLU A 61 -1.57 45.61 16.39
N LEU A 62 -0.61 45.71 15.46
CA LEU A 62 0.73 45.15 15.61
C LEU A 62 1.72 46.18 16.17
N LEU A 63 1.69 47.43 15.69
CA LEU A 63 2.62 48.47 16.13
C LEU A 63 2.53 48.73 17.64
N GLY A 64 3.69 48.89 18.28
CA GLY A 64 3.84 49.11 19.72
C GLY A 64 3.50 47.90 20.60
N HIS A 65 3.03 46.79 20.02
CA HIS A 65 2.79 45.56 20.77
C HIS A 65 4.04 44.69 20.82
N SER A 66 4.07 43.74 21.75
CA SER A 66 5.15 42.77 21.83
C SER A 66 5.18 41.87 20.59
N PHE A 67 6.38 41.63 20.06
CA PHE A 67 6.57 40.75 18.90
C PHE A 67 6.13 39.29 19.15
N THR A 68 5.96 38.86 20.40
CA THR A 68 5.44 37.51 20.70
C THR A 68 3.93 37.37 20.52
N LYS A 69 3.21 38.47 20.27
CA LYS A 69 1.77 38.45 20.01
C LYS A 69 1.38 37.55 18.84
N ILE A 70 2.23 37.47 17.82
CA ILE A 70 2.00 36.68 16.60
C ILE A 70 2.66 35.29 16.66
N ILE A 71 3.45 34.99 17.69
CA ILE A 71 4.22 33.75 17.79
C ILE A 71 3.39 32.72 18.55
N ALA A 72 3.39 31.47 18.10
CA ALA A 72 2.72 30.39 18.82
C ALA A 72 3.35 30.20 20.23
N PRO A 73 2.57 29.90 21.28
CA PRO A 73 3.05 29.84 22.67
C PRO A 73 4.31 28.99 22.88
N ASP A 74 4.38 27.83 22.22
CA ASP A 74 5.50 26.88 22.32
C ASP A 74 6.84 27.46 21.87
N TYR A 75 6.82 28.51 21.03
CA TYR A 75 7.99 29.17 20.50
C TYR A 75 8.37 30.47 21.24
N HIS A 76 7.57 30.93 22.22
CA HIS A 76 7.81 32.21 22.91
C HIS A 76 9.18 32.30 23.57
N ASP A 77 9.57 31.26 24.32
CA ASP A 77 10.83 31.25 25.05
C ASP A 77 12.03 31.17 24.12
N LEU A 78 11.92 30.36 23.05
CA LEU A 78 12.95 30.23 22.02
C LEU A 78 13.22 31.59 21.36
N VAL A 79 12.18 32.28 20.89
CA VAL A 79 12.33 33.53 20.15
C VAL A 79 12.77 34.67 21.07
N LYS A 80 12.22 34.77 22.29
CA LYS A 80 12.67 35.77 23.29
C LYS A 80 14.14 35.59 23.64
N SER A 81 14.59 34.35 23.84
CA SER A 81 15.99 34.03 24.12
C SER A 81 16.90 34.45 22.97
N ARG A 82 16.55 34.07 21.73
CA ARG A 82 17.31 34.44 20.52
C ARG A 82 17.34 35.95 20.28
N TYR A 83 16.25 36.66 20.53
CA TYR A 83 16.19 38.12 20.45
C TYR A 83 17.20 38.79 21.40
N ARG A 84 17.20 38.41 22.69
CA ARG A 84 18.12 38.96 23.70
C ARG A 84 19.58 38.68 23.35
N LYS A 85 19.90 37.43 22.99
CA LYS A 85 21.26 37.02 22.58
C LYS A 85 21.76 37.83 21.39
N ARG A 86 20.92 37.99 20.36
CA ARG A 86 21.26 38.76 19.15
C ARG A 86 21.54 40.23 19.46
N LEU A 87 20.77 40.85 20.37
CA LEU A 87 21.04 42.22 20.81
C LEU A 87 22.34 42.34 21.62
N ALA A 88 22.64 41.35 22.48
CA ALA A 88 23.88 41.26 23.25
C ALA A 88 25.15 41.04 22.40
N GLY A 89 24.99 40.82 21.08
CA GLY A 89 26.11 40.61 20.16
C GLY A 89 26.52 39.14 20.01
N GLU A 90 25.77 38.22 20.61
CA GLU A 90 25.90 36.79 20.31
C GLU A 90 25.33 36.48 18.91
N GLN A 91 25.67 35.29 18.41
CA GLN A 91 25.26 34.83 17.07
C GLN A 91 24.34 33.60 17.16
N PRO A 92 23.08 33.75 17.62
CA PRO A 92 22.10 32.68 17.48
C PRO A 92 21.78 32.40 16.01
N PRO A 93 21.19 31.24 15.66
CA PRO A 93 20.79 30.93 14.29
C PRO A 93 19.94 32.06 13.70
N ASN A 94 20.36 32.56 12.54
CA ASN A 94 19.66 33.61 11.82
C ASN A 94 18.47 33.07 11.03
N ASN A 95 18.49 31.78 10.68
CA ASN A 95 17.43 31.13 9.92
C ASN A 95 16.87 29.95 10.72
N TYR A 96 15.55 29.89 10.87
CA TYR A 96 14.87 28.81 11.57
C TYR A 96 13.36 28.88 11.36
N GLU A 97 12.71 27.72 11.42
CA GLU A 97 11.26 27.65 11.36
C GLU A 97 10.62 27.81 12.74
N ILE A 98 9.49 28.50 12.77
CA ILE A 98 8.58 28.57 13.90
C ILE A 98 7.14 28.47 13.43
N GLU A 99 6.24 28.30 14.39
CA GLU A 99 4.81 28.48 14.15
C GLU A 99 4.35 29.86 14.62
N ILE A 100 3.48 30.47 13.83
CA ILE A 100 2.73 31.68 14.18
C ILE A 100 1.24 31.34 14.28
N THR A 101 0.52 32.14 15.06
CA THR A 101 -0.94 32.06 15.17
C THR A 101 -1.55 33.30 14.53
N THR A 102 -2.45 33.11 13.58
CA THR A 102 -3.19 34.20 12.93
C THR A 102 -4.34 34.68 13.82
N ALA A 103 -4.95 35.82 13.46
CA ALA A 103 -6.14 36.34 14.13
C ALA A 103 -7.35 35.38 14.09
N ASP A 104 -7.39 34.49 13.08
CA ASP A 104 -8.41 33.47 12.90
C ASP A 104 -8.04 32.11 13.56
N ASP A 105 -7.08 32.11 14.49
CA ASP A 105 -6.56 30.92 15.19
C ASP A 105 -5.95 29.84 14.28
N GLN A 106 -5.54 30.20 13.05
CA GLN A 106 -4.81 29.28 12.18
C GLN A 106 -3.33 29.24 12.56
N CYS A 107 -2.76 28.03 12.59
CA CYS A 107 -1.33 27.83 12.75
C CYS A 107 -0.65 27.87 11.36
N ARG A 108 0.40 28.69 11.24
CA ARG A 108 1.21 28.78 10.01
C ARG A 108 2.68 28.54 10.33
N VAL A 109 3.36 27.80 9.46
CA VAL A 109 4.79 27.51 9.58
C VAL A 109 5.57 28.57 8.82
N ILE A 110 6.43 29.29 9.54
CA ILE A 110 7.21 30.42 9.01
C ILE A 110 8.68 30.08 9.05
N ASP A 111 9.34 30.13 7.90
CA ASP A 111 10.79 30.21 7.82
C ASP A 111 11.22 31.66 8.10
N LEU A 112 11.86 31.86 9.25
CA LEU A 112 12.31 33.16 9.71
C LEU A 112 13.75 33.43 9.31
N HIS A 113 13.99 34.57 8.67
CA HIS A 113 15.32 35.13 8.51
C HIS A 113 15.49 36.37 9.40
N VAL A 114 16.38 36.31 10.39
CA VAL A 114 16.50 37.31 11.46
C VAL A 114 17.90 37.89 11.53
N SER A 115 18.00 39.22 11.48
CA SER A 115 19.27 39.95 11.52
C SER A 115 19.20 41.14 12.48
N LYS A 116 20.36 41.54 13.00
CA LYS A 116 20.52 42.78 13.77
C LYS A 116 20.75 43.94 12.81
N ILE A 117 20.03 45.03 12.98
CA ILE A 117 20.15 46.26 12.19
C ILE A 117 20.24 47.49 13.11
N GLN A 118 20.56 48.65 12.53
CA GLN A 118 20.35 49.94 13.19
C GLN A 118 19.04 50.55 12.65
N TYR A 119 18.10 50.86 13.54
CA TYR A 119 16.84 51.51 13.20
C TYR A 119 16.70 52.77 14.06
N GLU A 120 16.44 53.92 13.41
CA GLU A 120 16.35 55.23 14.07
C GLU A 120 17.53 55.57 15.01
N GLY A 121 18.73 55.09 14.67
CA GLY A 121 19.93 55.33 15.46
C GLY A 121 20.10 54.42 16.67
N GLN A 122 19.21 53.45 16.89
CA GLN A 122 19.30 52.43 17.95
C GLN A 122 19.39 51.00 17.39
N PRO A 123 19.92 50.02 18.15
CA PRO A 123 19.95 48.62 17.74
C PRO A 123 18.54 48.03 17.67
N ALA A 124 18.20 47.40 16.55
CA ALA A 124 16.92 46.71 16.34
C ALA A 124 17.13 45.35 15.68
N VAL A 125 16.07 44.55 15.64
CA VAL A 125 16.03 43.26 14.97
C VAL A 125 15.08 43.35 13.78
N LEU A 126 15.60 43.04 12.59
CA LEU A 126 14.82 42.85 11.37
C LEU A 126 14.55 41.36 11.23
N ALA A 127 13.28 40.97 11.14
CA ALA A 127 12.90 39.62 10.79
C ALA A 127 12.06 39.62 9.51
N THR A 128 12.34 38.66 8.65
CA THR A 128 11.58 38.35 7.44
C THR A 128 10.89 37.01 7.66
N LEU A 129 9.60 36.95 7.33
CA LEU A 129 8.71 35.81 7.52
C LEU A 129 8.32 35.27 6.15
N ASN A 130 8.84 34.10 5.80
CA ASN A 130 8.41 33.37 4.61
C ASN A 130 7.40 32.29 5.03
N ASP A 131 6.18 32.35 4.51
CA ASP A 131 5.14 31.37 4.79
C ASP A 131 5.43 30.09 3.99
N VAL A 132 5.81 29.03 4.69
CA VAL A 132 6.12 27.71 4.11
C VAL A 132 5.05 26.69 4.48
N THR A 133 3.88 27.14 4.95
CA THR A 133 2.81 26.27 5.43
C THR A 133 2.34 25.30 4.34
N GLU A 134 2.07 25.78 3.12
CA GLU A 134 1.63 24.94 2.01
C GLU A 134 2.70 23.91 1.62
N ILE A 135 3.97 24.31 1.58
CA ILE A 135 5.10 23.42 1.27
C ILE A 135 5.17 22.31 2.32
N ARG A 136 5.13 22.67 3.61
CA ARG A 136 5.16 21.70 4.72
C ARG A 136 3.93 20.80 4.75
N GLN A 137 2.76 21.30 4.37
CA GLN A 137 1.55 20.48 4.25
C GLN A 137 1.69 19.46 3.13
N HIS A 138 2.18 19.86 1.95
CA HIS A 138 2.42 18.94 0.84
C HIS A 138 3.50 17.91 1.15
N GLU A 139 4.60 18.31 1.80
CA GLU A 139 5.65 17.38 2.24
C GLU A 139 5.09 16.34 3.22
N ARG A 140 4.31 16.76 4.23
CA ARG A 140 3.66 15.84 5.18
C ARG A 140 2.65 14.92 4.51
N GLN A 141 1.88 15.43 3.54
CA GLN A 141 0.94 14.61 2.76
C GLN A 141 1.68 13.55 1.94
N LEU A 142 2.76 13.93 1.25
CA LEU A 142 3.60 13.00 0.50
C LEU A 142 4.23 11.95 1.42
N GLU A 143 4.73 12.35 2.58
CA GLU A 143 5.31 11.44 3.57
C GLU A 143 4.25 10.47 4.13
N SER A 144 3.04 10.97 4.44
CA SER A 144 1.94 10.13 4.89
C SER A 144 1.49 9.12 3.83
N ILE A 145 1.35 9.54 2.57
CA ILE A 145 0.98 8.66 1.45
C ILE A 145 2.09 7.61 1.24
N LYS A 146 3.36 8.01 1.34
CA LYS A 146 4.49 7.10 1.23
C LYS A 146 4.47 6.04 2.34
N GLN A 147 4.24 6.44 3.59
CA GLN A 147 4.14 5.50 4.71
C GLN A 147 2.94 4.55 4.57
N GLU A 148 1.79 5.06 4.12
CA GLU A 148 0.62 4.24 3.82
C GLU A 148 0.95 3.20 2.72
N TYR A 149 1.61 3.63 1.65
CA TYR A 149 2.06 2.74 0.57
C TYR A 149 3.04 1.67 1.07
N GLU A 150 4.08 2.06 1.83
CA GLU A 150 5.05 1.13 2.41
C GLU A 150 4.35 0.10 3.32
N SER A 151 3.41 0.55 4.16
CA SER A 151 2.63 -0.36 5.00
C SER A 151 1.77 -1.33 4.19
N VAL A 152 1.13 -0.89 3.11
CA VAL A 152 0.33 -1.79 2.27
C VAL A 152 1.23 -2.83 1.61
N VAL A 153 2.36 -2.40 1.04
CA VAL A 153 3.34 -3.28 0.37
C VAL A 153 3.90 -4.33 1.34
N GLU A 154 4.23 -3.96 2.57
CA GLU A 154 4.77 -4.89 3.57
C GLU A 154 3.77 -5.97 4.04
N HIS A 155 2.47 -5.73 3.92
CA HIS A 155 1.43 -6.66 4.37
C HIS A 155 0.80 -7.48 3.23
N VAL A 156 1.23 -7.26 1.98
CA VAL A 156 0.78 -8.07 0.85
C VAL A 156 1.57 -9.39 0.85
N GLU A 157 0.83 -10.51 0.88
CA GLU A 157 1.44 -11.86 0.80
C GLU A 157 1.94 -12.19 -0.63
N GLU A 158 1.53 -11.41 -1.62
CA GLU A 158 1.97 -11.53 -3.02
C GLU A 158 3.37 -10.94 -3.22
N THR A 159 4.14 -11.51 -4.15
CA THR A 159 5.40 -10.90 -4.54
C THR A 159 5.17 -9.80 -5.55
N LEU A 160 5.64 -8.60 -5.21
CA LEU A 160 5.55 -7.41 -6.06
C LEU A 160 6.83 -7.22 -6.86
N PHE A 161 6.71 -6.81 -8.12
CA PHE A 161 7.84 -6.50 -8.98
C PHE A 161 7.54 -5.36 -9.96
N LEU A 162 8.59 -4.78 -10.52
CA LEU A 162 8.54 -3.80 -11.61
C LEU A 162 9.24 -4.36 -12.83
N LEU A 163 8.67 -4.06 -13.99
CA LEU A 163 9.27 -4.33 -15.28
C LEU A 163 9.92 -3.05 -15.82
N GLU A 164 11.18 -3.15 -16.20
CA GLU A 164 11.96 -2.09 -16.83
C GLU A 164 12.47 -2.59 -18.18
N ASP A 165 12.24 -1.83 -19.26
CA ASP A 165 12.62 -2.16 -20.64
C ASP A 165 13.56 -1.08 -21.22
N GLU A 166 14.77 -0.99 -20.66
CA GLU A 166 15.80 -0.07 -21.16
C GLU A 166 16.73 -0.72 -22.20
N ALA A 167 16.91 -2.06 -22.14
CA ALA A 167 17.78 -2.83 -23.03
C ALA A 167 17.36 -4.32 -23.16
N GLY A 168 16.10 -4.61 -22.83
CA GLY A 168 15.57 -5.95 -22.57
C GLY A 168 14.73 -5.95 -21.29
N LEU A 169 13.71 -6.79 -21.25
CA LEU A 169 12.78 -6.84 -20.13
C LEU A 169 13.49 -7.34 -18.88
N THR A 170 13.55 -6.50 -17.85
CA THR A 170 14.15 -6.84 -16.56
C THR A 170 13.09 -6.81 -15.45
N VAL A 171 13.15 -7.81 -14.58
CA VAL A 171 12.26 -7.94 -13.43
C VAL A 171 12.99 -7.43 -12.19
N LYS A 172 12.42 -6.42 -11.54
CA LYS A 172 12.94 -5.85 -10.30
C LYS A 172 11.95 -6.07 -9.18
N GLN A 173 12.29 -6.93 -8.22
CA GLN A 173 11.46 -7.15 -7.04
C GLN A 173 11.30 -5.88 -6.20
N LEU A 174 10.10 -5.70 -5.66
CA LEU A 174 9.75 -4.65 -4.71
C LEU A 174 9.49 -5.27 -3.33
N GLY A 175 10.18 -4.76 -2.31
CA GLY A 175 10.08 -5.24 -0.93
C GLY A 175 11.16 -6.29 -0.58
N ASP A 176 11.31 -6.55 0.73
CA ASP A 176 12.16 -7.62 1.23
C ASP A 176 11.38 -8.94 1.20
N SER A 177 11.77 -9.86 0.33
CA SER A 177 11.29 -11.24 0.40
C SER A 177 12.11 -12.02 1.41
N ALA A 178 11.42 -12.80 2.25
CA ALA A 178 12.05 -13.94 2.91
C ALA A 178 12.55 -14.87 1.79
N ALA A 179 13.86 -14.97 1.62
CA ALA A 179 14.46 -15.85 0.62
C ALA A 179 13.77 -17.22 0.63
N ALA A 180 13.21 -17.61 -0.52
CA ALA A 180 12.60 -18.92 -0.66
C ALA A 180 13.60 -19.99 -0.24
N ALA A 181 13.14 -20.97 0.54
CA ALA A 181 14.00 -22.03 1.07
C ALA A 181 14.56 -22.93 -0.05
N ASP A 182 13.91 -22.92 -1.22
CA ASP A 182 14.27 -23.64 -2.44
C ASP A 182 14.09 -22.70 -3.65
N GLU A 183 14.94 -22.84 -4.68
CA GLU A 183 14.88 -22.07 -5.93
C GLU A 183 13.59 -22.37 -6.72
N SER A 184 13.02 -23.57 -6.53
CA SER A 184 11.73 -23.96 -7.13
C SER A 184 10.51 -23.37 -6.43
N ASP A 185 10.69 -22.70 -5.30
CA ASP A 185 9.64 -21.92 -4.59
C ASP A 185 9.79 -20.42 -4.87
N ASP A 186 10.76 -20.00 -5.71
CA ASP A 186 10.91 -18.60 -6.08
C ASP A 186 9.84 -18.19 -7.12
N PRO A 187 8.89 -17.32 -6.74
CA PRO A 187 7.83 -16.87 -7.64
C PRO A 187 8.35 -16.12 -8.86
N LEU A 188 9.51 -15.45 -8.77
CA LEU A 188 10.06 -14.67 -9.89
C LEU A 188 10.82 -15.54 -10.89
N ALA A 189 11.43 -16.63 -10.44
CA ALA A 189 12.03 -17.62 -11.32
C ALA A 189 10.97 -18.29 -12.21
N ALA A 190 9.80 -18.59 -11.64
CA ALA A 190 8.70 -19.27 -12.34
C ALA A 190 7.99 -18.45 -13.43
N ILE A 191 8.23 -17.14 -13.49
CA ILE A 191 7.59 -16.23 -14.46
C ILE A 191 8.55 -15.72 -15.53
N SER A 192 9.82 -16.14 -15.49
CA SER A 192 10.87 -15.71 -16.43
C SER A 192 10.76 -16.40 -17.80
N ASP A 193 9.55 -16.41 -18.36
CA ASP A 193 9.17 -17.11 -19.58
C ASP A 193 8.72 -16.14 -20.68
N THR A 194 8.64 -16.63 -21.92
CA THR A 194 8.11 -15.88 -23.08
C THR A 194 6.72 -15.28 -22.83
N ARG A 195 5.90 -15.92 -21.98
CA ARG A 195 4.58 -15.42 -21.60
C ARG A 195 4.62 -14.06 -20.90
N LEU A 196 5.65 -13.79 -20.10
CA LEU A 196 5.79 -12.51 -19.42
C LEU A 196 6.06 -11.38 -20.42
N GLU A 197 6.88 -11.65 -21.44
CA GLU A 197 7.16 -10.70 -22.51
C GLU A 197 5.90 -10.39 -23.33
N GLU A 198 5.12 -11.41 -23.70
CA GLU A 198 3.86 -11.23 -24.42
C GLU A 198 2.86 -10.43 -23.59
N ALA A 199 2.69 -10.79 -22.31
CA ALA A 199 1.79 -10.08 -21.40
C ALA A 199 2.21 -8.63 -21.17
N TYR A 200 3.52 -8.36 -21.10
CA TYR A 200 4.07 -7.01 -21.00
C TYR A 200 3.71 -6.16 -22.21
N HIS A 201 3.92 -6.68 -23.43
CA HIS A 201 3.55 -5.98 -24.66
C HIS A 201 2.04 -5.72 -24.72
N ASP A 202 1.22 -6.73 -24.42
CA ASP A 202 -0.24 -6.59 -24.39
C ASP A 202 -0.69 -5.52 -23.37
N CYS A 203 -0.05 -5.48 -22.19
CA CYS A 203 -0.36 -4.51 -21.14
C CYS A 203 -0.05 -3.07 -21.58
N ILE A 204 1.09 -2.85 -22.25
CA ILE A 204 1.48 -1.53 -22.75
C ILE A 204 0.59 -1.10 -23.92
N GLU A 205 0.39 -1.97 -24.92
CA GLU A 205 -0.37 -1.65 -26.13
C GLU A 205 -1.82 -1.31 -25.81
N ARG A 206 -2.43 -2.05 -24.87
CA ARG A 206 -3.82 -1.85 -24.47
C ARG A 206 -3.98 -0.80 -23.36
N ASN A 207 -2.91 -0.49 -22.64
CA ASN A 207 -2.95 0.33 -21.42
C ASN A 207 -4.02 -0.19 -20.43
N GLU A 208 -4.08 -1.51 -20.29
CA GLU A 208 -5.02 -2.23 -19.43
C GLU A 208 -4.29 -3.28 -18.61
N LYS A 209 -4.92 -3.72 -17.52
CA LYS A 209 -4.37 -4.83 -16.72
C LYS A 209 -4.40 -6.13 -17.54
N VAL A 210 -3.37 -6.94 -17.39
CA VAL A 210 -3.27 -8.27 -18.00
C VAL A 210 -3.04 -9.29 -16.88
N THR A 211 -3.84 -10.34 -16.86
CA THR A 211 -3.71 -11.43 -15.88
C THR A 211 -3.60 -12.75 -16.62
N TYR A 212 -2.68 -13.61 -16.21
CA TYR A 212 -2.55 -14.96 -16.72
C TYR A 212 -2.02 -15.91 -15.65
N THR A 213 -2.20 -17.20 -15.88
CA THR A 213 -1.69 -18.25 -14.99
C THR A 213 -0.58 -19.04 -15.69
N THR A 214 0.43 -19.43 -14.92
CA THR A 214 1.50 -20.31 -15.38
C THR A 214 1.81 -21.34 -14.29
N ALA A 215 2.25 -22.53 -14.68
CA ALA A 215 2.67 -23.56 -13.74
C ALA A 215 4.20 -23.68 -13.79
N ASP A 216 4.82 -24.02 -12.68
CA ASP A 216 6.25 -24.35 -12.68
C ASP A 216 6.53 -25.60 -13.54
N GLU A 217 7.80 -25.81 -13.93
CA GLU A 217 8.20 -26.97 -14.75
C GLU A 217 7.86 -28.33 -14.10
N SER A 218 7.74 -28.35 -12.77
CA SER A 218 7.40 -29.57 -12.01
C SER A 218 5.89 -29.82 -11.91
N GLY A 219 5.04 -28.86 -12.29
CA GLY A 219 3.60 -28.86 -12.08
C GLY A 219 3.19 -28.72 -10.61
N ARG A 220 4.11 -28.39 -9.70
CA ARG A 220 3.87 -28.36 -8.25
C ARG A 220 3.14 -27.10 -7.82
N HIS A 221 3.43 -25.97 -8.47
CA HIS A 221 2.80 -24.69 -8.21
C HIS A 221 2.18 -24.10 -9.46
N THR A 222 0.97 -23.58 -9.29
CA THR A 222 0.33 -22.65 -10.21
C THR A 222 0.47 -21.24 -9.68
N TRP A 223 1.06 -20.38 -10.50
CA TRP A 223 1.28 -18.97 -10.26
C TRP A 223 0.29 -18.14 -11.06
N GLU A 224 -0.37 -17.20 -10.42
CA GLU A 224 -1.11 -16.14 -11.09
C GLU A 224 -0.22 -14.91 -11.17
N VAL A 225 -0.08 -14.37 -12.39
CA VAL A 225 0.68 -13.16 -12.66
C VAL A 225 -0.28 -12.08 -13.13
N MET A 226 -0.20 -10.92 -12.50
CA MET A 226 -0.97 -9.75 -12.89
C MET A 226 -0.04 -8.59 -13.21
N LEU A 227 -0.14 -8.06 -14.42
CA LEU A 227 0.56 -6.86 -14.87
C LEU A 227 -0.41 -5.68 -14.92
N THR A 228 0.01 -4.56 -14.34
CA THR A 228 -0.74 -3.31 -14.27
C THR A 228 0.10 -2.17 -14.84
N PRO A 229 -0.41 -1.42 -15.84
CA PRO A 229 0.33 -0.31 -16.41
C PRO A 229 0.26 0.90 -15.47
N ILE A 230 1.41 1.55 -15.30
CA ILE A 230 1.54 2.82 -14.59
C ILE A 230 1.66 3.89 -15.67
N ALA A 231 0.56 4.60 -15.94
CA ALA A 231 0.51 5.63 -16.97
C ALA A 231 0.62 7.05 -16.39
N ILE A 232 1.47 7.87 -17.01
CA ILE A 232 1.59 9.30 -16.73
C ILE A 232 1.07 10.04 -17.96
N GLU A 233 0.06 10.90 -17.76
CA GLU A 233 -0.58 11.67 -18.85
C GLU A 233 -1.08 10.80 -20.03
N GLY A 234 -1.51 9.56 -19.74
CA GLY A 234 -2.05 8.63 -20.73
C GLY A 234 -1.01 7.83 -21.51
N THR A 235 0.29 8.03 -21.24
CA THR A 235 1.38 7.21 -21.77
C THR A 235 1.85 6.26 -20.67
N VAL A 236 2.00 4.98 -20.97
CA VAL A 236 2.54 4.01 -20.01
C VAL A 236 4.00 4.35 -19.74
N ASP A 237 4.32 4.71 -18.50
CA ASP A 237 5.66 5.00 -18.02
C ASP A 237 6.37 3.71 -17.60
N ARG A 238 5.64 2.85 -16.87
CA ARG A 238 6.16 1.58 -16.33
C ARG A 238 5.07 0.52 -16.23
N VAL A 239 5.46 -0.74 -16.02
CA VAL A 239 4.53 -1.83 -15.69
C VAL A 239 4.91 -2.41 -14.33
N ALA A 240 3.93 -2.46 -13.43
CA ALA A 240 4.05 -3.16 -12.15
C ALA A 240 3.41 -4.54 -12.26
N GLY A 241 4.02 -5.52 -11.60
CA GLY A 241 3.55 -6.89 -11.58
C GLY A 241 3.33 -7.40 -10.17
N THR A 242 2.35 -8.29 -10.01
CA THR A 242 2.22 -9.14 -8.85
C THR A 242 2.28 -10.60 -9.29
N VAL A 243 2.85 -11.44 -8.45
CA VAL A 243 2.84 -12.90 -8.62
C VAL A 243 2.47 -13.54 -7.30
N ARG A 244 1.49 -14.44 -7.35
CA ARG A 244 0.98 -15.14 -6.18
C ARG A 244 0.73 -16.61 -6.49
N ASN A 245 0.93 -17.47 -5.48
CA ASN A 245 0.64 -18.89 -5.60
C ASN A 245 -0.87 -19.11 -5.44
N VAL A 246 -1.51 -19.67 -6.46
CA VAL A 246 -2.95 -19.92 -6.50
C VAL A 246 -3.30 -21.41 -6.52
N THR A 247 -2.31 -22.29 -6.28
CA THR A 247 -2.46 -23.74 -6.42
C THR A 247 -3.61 -24.29 -5.58
N GLU A 248 -3.62 -23.98 -4.28
CA GLU A 248 -4.68 -24.47 -3.37
C GLU A 248 -6.03 -23.81 -3.66
N GLU A 249 -6.02 -22.53 -4.03
CA GLU A 249 -7.24 -21.77 -4.34
C GLU A 249 -7.93 -22.34 -5.59
N GLN A 250 -7.19 -22.53 -6.68
CA GLN A 250 -7.70 -23.14 -7.91
C GLN A 250 -8.15 -24.58 -7.69
N ARG A 251 -7.44 -25.37 -6.87
CA ARG A 251 -7.87 -26.73 -6.53
C ARG A 251 -9.21 -26.71 -5.76
N ARG A 252 -9.39 -25.76 -4.85
CA ARG A 252 -10.64 -25.62 -4.12
C ARG A 252 -11.79 -25.18 -5.04
N GLU A 253 -11.55 -24.23 -5.93
CA GLU A 253 -12.56 -23.75 -6.88
C GLU A 253 -12.97 -24.84 -7.87
N GLY A 254 -12.02 -25.57 -8.44
CA GLY A 254 -12.30 -26.68 -9.35
C GLY A 254 -13.12 -27.78 -8.67
N LEU A 255 -12.79 -28.13 -7.41
CA LEU A 255 -13.60 -29.09 -6.65
C LEU A 255 -15.03 -28.58 -6.41
N GLN A 256 -15.21 -27.29 -6.09
CA GLN A 256 -16.54 -26.69 -5.92
C GLN A 256 -17.37 -26.75 -7.21
N GLU A 257 -16.77 -26.45 -8.35
CA GLU A 257 -17.45 -26.53 -9.66
C GLU A 257 -17.92 -27.96 -9.95
N ILE A 258 -17.05 -28.96 -9.70
CA ILE A 258 -17.41 -30.37 -9.84
C ILE A 258 -18.59 -30.74 -8.93
N ILE A 259 -18.57 -30.31 -7.66
CA ILE A 259 -19.65 -30.58 -6.71
C ILE A 259 -20.98 -29.94 -7.18
N ILE A 260 -20.94 -28.70 -7.67
CA ILE A 260 -22.12 -27.98 -8.17
C ILE A 260 -22.72 -28.71 -9.37
N ASP A 261 -21.88 -29.11 -10.31
CA ASP A 261 -22.33 -29.82 -11.50
C ASP A 261 -22.91 -31.20 -11.18
N ILE A 262 -22.23 -31.98 -10.31
CA ILE A 262 -22.71 -33.29 -9.88
C ILE A 262 -24.06 -33.15 -9.17
N SER A 263 -24.17 -32.19 -8.25
CA SER A 263 -25.40 -31.94 -7.51
C SER A 263 -26.55 -31.56 -8.45
N SER A 264 -26.29 -30.66 -9.40
CA SER A 264 -27.29 -30.24 -10.39
C SER A 264 -27.73 -31.42 -11.27
N GLY A 265 -26.78 -32.22 -11.74
CA GLY A 265 -27.06 -33.39 -12.57
C GLY A 265 -27.86 -34.50 -11.85
N LEU A 266 -27.68 -34.63 -10.54
CA LEU A 266 -28.43 -35.61 -9.72
C LEU A 266 -29.82 -35.12 -9.33
N ILE A 267 -30.00 -33.82 -9.05
CA ILE A 267 -31.32 -33.25 -8.71
C ILE A 267 -32.31 -33.40 -9.86
N ASP A 268 -31.84 -33.25 -11.10
CA ASP A 268 -32.67 -33.33 -12.31
C ASP A 268 -32.84 -34.77 -12.85
N ALA A 269 -32.20 -35.76 -12.22
CA ALA A 269 -32.18 -37.14 -12.72
C ALA A 269 -33.51 -37.87 -12.45
N SER A 270 -34.00 -38.59 -13.47
CA SER A 270 -35.04 -39.61 -13.29
C SER A 270 -34.47 -40.85 -12.60
N LYS A 271 -35.34 -41.70 -12.05
CA LYS A 271 -34.93 -42.91 -11.31
C LYS A 271 -34.08 -43.85 -12.17
N GLU A 272 -34.35 -43.91 -13.47
CA GLU A 272 -33.63 -44.73 -14.43
C GLU A 272 -32.24 -44.16 -14.79
N GLU A 273 -31.97 -42.88 -14.49
CA GLU A 273 -30.73 -42.19 -14.83
C GLU A 273 -29.76 -42.07 -13.64
N VAL A 274 -30.24 -42.29 -12.40
CA VAL A 274 -29.44 -42.09 -11.18
C VAL A 274 -28.13 -42.85 -11.21
N ASP A 275 -28.15 -44.15 -11.54
CA ASP A 275 -26.95 -44.99 -11.54
C ASP A 275 -25.89 -44.46 -12.53
N SER A 276 -26.34 -44.08 -13.73
CA SER A 276 -25.44 -43.50 -14.75
C SER A 276 -24.88 -42.14 -14.33
N ARG A 277 -25.65 -41.33 -13.59
CA ARG A 277 -25.17 -40.05 -13.04
C ARG A 277 -24.16 -40.26 -11.92
N ILE A 278 -24.32 -41.29 -11.09
CA ILE A 278 -23.34 -41.66 -10.07
C ILE A 278 -22.03 -42.09 -10.73
N GLU A 279 -22.07 -42.92 -11.77
CA GLU A 279 -20.86 -43.32 -12.51
C GLU A 279 -20.15 -42.12 -13.16
N THR A 280 -20.91 -41.19 -13.75
CA THR A 280 -20.36 -39.93 -14.30
C THR A 280 -19.74 -39.06 -13.20
N ALA A 281 -20.35 -39.01 -12.01
CA ALA A 281 -19.81 -38.26 -10.88
C ALA A 281 -18.48 -38.86 -10.39
N LEU A 282 -18.40 -40.19 -10.30
CA LEU A 282 -17.18 -40.91 -9.94
C LEU A 282 -16.06 -40.68 -10.96
N GLU A 283 -16.40 -40.70 -12.25
CA GLU A 283 -15.45 -40.38 -13.33
C GLU A 283 -14.85 -38.98 -13.15
N ARG A 284 -15.69 -37.96 -12.98
CA ARG A 284 -15.20 -36.57 -12.85
C ARG A 284 -14.35 -36.36 -11.60
N ILE A 285 -14.74 -36.94 -10.48
CA ILE A 285 -13.95 -36.86 -9.24
C ILE A 285 -12.63 -37.61 -9.41
N GLY A 286 -12.66 -38.81 -10.00
CA GLY A 286 -11.49 -39.63 -10.23
C GLY A 286 -10.48 -38.99 -11.18
N GLU A 287 -10.94 -38.43 -12.29
CA GLU A 287 -10.09 -37.67 -13.22
C GLU A 287 -9.50 -36.42 -12.55
N TYR A 288 -10.28 -35.70 -11.75
CA TYR A 288 -9.84 -34.47 -11.08
C TYR A 288 -8.80 -34.71 -9.99
N GLU A 289 -8.97 -35.76 -9.19
CA GLU A 289 -8.02 -36.16 -8.15
C GLU A 289 -6.85 -37.01 -8.70
N GLU A 290 -6.81 -37.22 -10.03
CA GLU A 290 -5.86 -38.11 -10.70
C GLU A 290 -5.80 -39.51 -10.07
N ALA A 291 -6.97 -40.01 -9.64
CA ALA A 291 -7.10 -41.29 -8.96
C ALA A 291 -7.17 -42.44 -9.98
N ASP A 292 -6.56 -43.58 -9.64
CA ASP A 292 -6.70 -44.80 -10.44
C ASP A 292 -8.16 -45.31 -10.47
N ARG A 293 -8.87 -45.15 -9.35
CA ARG A 293 -10.24 -45.68 -9.13
C ARG A 293 -11.03 -44.77 -8.18
N SER A 294 -12.35 -44.76 -8.33
CA SER A 294 -13.28 -44.09 -7.43
C SER A 294 -14.53 -44.94 -7.20
N TYR A 295 -15.05 -44.95 -5.97
CA TYR A 295 -16.05 -45.92 -5.52
C TYR A 295 -17.21 -45.29 -4.75
N VAL A 296 -18.39 -45.89 -4.85
CA VAL A 296 -19.48 -45.72 -3.88
C VAL A 296 -19.76 -47.06 -3.21
N PHE A 297 -19.68 -47.06 -1.87
CA PHE A 297 -20.07 -48.19 -1.05
C PHE A 297 -21.45 -47.97 -0.45
N GLU A 298 -22.33 -48.98 -0.55
CA GLU A 298 -23.59 -49.02 0.17
C GLU A 298 -23.43 -49.91 1.40
N PHE A 299 -23.98 -49.47 2.53
CA PHE A 299 -23.94 -50.20 3.80
C PHE A 299 -25.28 -50.87 4.07
N SER A 300 -25.25 -52.06 4.66
CA SER A 300 -26.44 -52.71 5.19
C SER A 300 -27.11 -51.84 6.25
N ALA A 301 -28.41 -52.06 6.49
CA ALA A 301 -29.18 -51.26 7.45
C ALA A 301 -28.63 -51.28 8.89
N ASP A 302 -27.89 -52.34 9.25
CA ASP A 302 -27.21 -52.47 10.55
C ASP A 302 -25.72 -52.09 10.50
N GLY A 303 -25.21 -51.67 9.32
CA GLY A 303 -23.84 -51.24 9.08
C GLY A 303 -22.80 -52.36 9.18
N SER A 304 -23.22 -53.63 9.26
CA SER A 304 -22.33 -54.78 9.41
C SER A 304 -21.66 -55.22 8.10
N VAL A 305 -22.29 -54.92 6.96
CA VAL A 305 -21.80 -55.30 5.64
C VAL A 305 -21.74 -54.07 4.73
N MET A 306 -20.75 -54.00 3.86
CA MET A 306 -20.68 -53.01 2.78
C MET A 306 -20.43 -53.64 1.41
N ASP A 307 -21.09 -53.08 0.40
CA ASP A 307 -21.00 -53.51 -0.99
C ASP A 307 -20.52 -52.36 -1.88
N ASN A 308 -19.57 -52.62 -2.77
CA ASN A 308 -19.15 -51.66 -3.79
C ASN A 308 -20.24 -51.57 -4.87
N THR A 309 -21.11 -50.57 -4.78
CA THR A 309 -22.26 -50.44 -5.69
C THR A 309 -21.90 -49.78 -6.99
N HIS A 310 -20.95 -48.84 -7.02
CA HIS A 310 -20.54 -48.12 -8.22
C HIS A 310 -19.02 -47.91 -8.20
N GLU A 311 -18.39 -48.09 -9.35
CA GLU A 311 -16.94 -47.93 -9.51
C GLU A 311 -16.65 -47.26 -10.85
N TRP A 312 -15.75 -46.28 -10.84
CA TRP A 312 -15.04 -45.81 -12.02
C TRP A 312 -13.57 -46.21 -11.95
N CYS A 313 -12.98 -46.55 -13.11
CA CYS A 313 -11.58 -46.93 -13.25
C CYS A 313 -10.92 -46.09 -14.35
N ALA A 314 -9.71 -45.60 -14.09
CA ALA A 314 -8.89 -44.94 -15.09
C ALA A 314 -8.53 -45.89 -16.24
N PRO A 315 -8.22 -45.37 -17.44
CA PRO A 315 -7.85 -46.20 -18.59
C PRO A 315 -6.68 -47.14 -18.29
N GLY A 316 -6.90 -48.45 -18.45
CA GLY A 316 -5.88 -49.48 -18.21
C GLY A 316 -5.83 -50.02 -16.77
N VAL A 317 -6.72 -49.57 -15.89
CA VAL A 317 -6.90 -50.11 -14.54
C VAL A 317 -8.05 -51.13 -14.53
N ASP A 318 -7.80 -52.31 -13.96
CA ASP A 318 -8.82 -53.36 -13.83
C ASP A 318 -9.82 -53.04 -12.70
N SER A 319 -11.10 -53.29 -12.99
CA SER A 319 -12.22 -53.11 -12.05
C SER A 319 -12.14 -54.10 -10.89
N GLN A 320 -12.49 -53.62 -9.70
CA GLN A 320 -12.54 -54.40 -8.46
C GLN A 320 -13.98 -54.59 -7.94
N ARG A 321 -14.98 -54.03 -8.63
CA ARG A 321 -16.40 -54.07 -8.20
C ARG A 321 -16.89 -55.48 -7.87
N SER A 322 -16.57 -56.49 -8.68
CA SER A 322 -17.01 -57.86 -8.40
C SER A 322 -16.31 -58.52 -7.20
N GLU A 323 -15.12 -58.04 -6.84
CA GLU A 323 -14.31 -58.58 -5.74
C GLU A 323 -14.64 -57.91 -4.40
N LEU A 324 -15.11 -56.67 -4.44
CA LEU A 324 -15.45 -55.84 -3.27
C LEU A 324 -16.96 -55.90 -2.97
N GLN A 325 -17.48 -57.10 -2.71
CA GLN A 325 -18.88 -57.35 -2.34
C GLN A 325 -18.95 -58.12 -1.02
N ASP A 326 -20.04 -57.95 -0.25
CA ASP A 326 -20.31 -58.65 1.01
C ASP A 326 -19.17 -58.51 2.03
N LEU A 327 -18.60 -57.31 2.16
CA LEU A 327 -17.45 -57.04 3.03
C LEU A 327 -17.91 -56.80 4.47
N ASP A 328 -17.44 -57.61 5.42
CA ASP A 328 -17.70 -57.44 6.85
C ASP A 328 -16.98 -56.18 7.37
N THR A 329 -17.75 -55.19 7.85
CA THR A 329 -17.19 -53.92 8.33
C THR A 329 -16.33 -54.09 9.58
N GLY A 330 -16.50 -55.19 10.33
CA GLY A 330 -15.67 -55.57 11.48
C GLY A 330 -14.20 -55.79 11.10
N ASP A 331 -13.94 -56.25 9.86
CA ASP A 331 -12.59 -56.47 9.35
C ASP A 331 -11.81 -55.16 9.17
N PHE A 332 -12.53 -54.04 9.07
CA PHE A 332 -12.05 -52.68 8.82
C PHE A 332 -12.27 -51.74 10.02
N SER A 333 -12.35 -52.30 11.23
CA SER A 333 -12.68 -51.62 12.48
C SER A 333 -11.84 -50.37 12.82
N TRP A 334 -10.68 -50.16 12.18
CA TRP A 334 -9.83 -48.99 12.42
C TRP A 334 -10.25 -47.73 11.64
N PHE A 335 -10.98 -47.85 10.53
CA PHE A 335 -11.47 -46.70 9.75
C PHE A 335 -12.98 -46.61 9.60
N ILE A 336 -13.72 -47.73 9.65
CA ILE A 336 -15.18 -47.70 9.52
C ILE A 336 -15.85 -46.74 10.53
N PRO A 337 -15.50 -46.73 11.83
CA PRO A 337 -16.10 -45.79 12.77
C PRO A 337 -15.87 -44.32 12.39
N LYS A 338 -14.76 -44.00 11.72
CA LYS A 338 -14.40 -42.65 11.28
C LYS A 338 -15.22 -42.24 10.05
N VAL A 339 -15.35 -43.16 9.09
CA VAL A 339 -16.20 -42.95 7.90
C VAL A 339 -17.67 -42.75 8.31
N LEU A 340 -18.16 -43.52 9.29
CA LEU A 340 -19.51 -43.35 9.84
C LEU A 340 -19.70 -42.01 10.60
N ASP A 341 -18.63 -41.45 11.15
CA ASP A 341 -18.62 -40.10 11.77
C ASP A 341 -18.33 -38.98 10.75
N GLN A 342 -18.39 -39.28 9.45
CA GLN A 342 -18.11 -38.36 8.34
C GLN A 342 -16.68 -37.77 8.36
N GLU A 343 -15.72 -38.46 9.00
CA GLU A 343 -14.31 -38.09 8.96
C GLU A 343 -13.64 -38.63 7.68
N THR A 344 -12.76 -37.83 7.08
CA THR A 344 -11.92 -38.27 5.95
C THR A 344 -10.77 -39.13 6.45
N VAL A 345 -10.63 -40.34 5.89
CA VAL A 345 -9.54 -41.27 6.22
C VAL A 345 -8.60 -41.43 5.03
N THR A 346 -7.31 -41.16 5.24
CA THR A 346 -6.28 -41.40 4.23
C THR A 346 -5.61 -42.75 4.49
N VAL A 347 -5.69 -43.66 3.51
CA VAL A 347 -5.00 -44.95 3.52
C VAL A 347 -3.74 -44.82 2.64
N PRO A 348 -2.52 -44.95 3.18
CA PRO A 348 -1.28 -44.72 2.42
C PRO A 348 -0.98 -45.75 1.32
N ASP A 349 -1.63 -46.92 1.37
CA ASP A 349 -1.41 -48.03 0.43
C ASP A 349 -2.73 -48.75 0.16
N ALA A 350 -3.18 -48.77 -1.09
CA ALA A 350 -4.43 -49.41 -1.48
C ALA A 350 -4.39 -50.94 -1.25
N ASP A 351 -3.23 -51.58 -1.32
CA ASP A 351 -3.10 -53.02 -1.01
C ASP A 351 -3.27 -53.31 0.48
N SER A 352 -3.07 -52.30 1.34
CA SER A 352 -3.35 -52.37 2.77
C SER A 352 -4.84 -52.24 3.09
N PHE A 353 -5.65 -51.69 2.17
CA PHE A 353 -7.11 -51.67 2.27
C PHE A 353 -7.66 -53.09 2.42
N LEU A 354 -7.11 -54.06 1.67
CA LEU A 354 -7.55 -55.47 1.68
C LEU A 354 -6.97 -56.31 2.84
N ARG A 355 -6.06 -55.75 3.64
CA ARG A 355 -5.43 -56.44 4.78
C ARG A 355 -6.13 -56.01 6.07
N GLY A 356 -7.32 -56.55 6.28
CA GLY A 356 -8.13 -56.32 7.47
C GLY A 356 -7.34 -56.35 8.77
N HIS A 357 -7.73 -55.45 9.68
CA HIS A 357 -7.45 -55.41 11.13
C HIS A 357 -6.33 -54.51 11.67
N THR A 358 -5.46 -53.90 10.86
CA THR A 358 -4.41 -53.02 11.44
C THR A 358 -4.27 -51.69 10.69
N PRO A 359 -4.31 -50.53 11.38
CA PRO A 359 -4.02 -49.26 10.73
C PRO A 359 -2.57 -49.27 10.20
N PRO A 360 -2.32 -48.83 8.96
CA PRO A 360 -0.96 -48.66 8.47
C PRO A 360 -0.23 -47.63 9.32
N ALA A 361 1.09 -47.79 9.51
CA ALA A 361 1.89 -47.02 10.47
C ALA A 361 1.84 -45.49 10.28
N ASN A 362 1.35 -45.00 9.13
CA ASN A 362 1.25 -43.59 8.74
C ASN A 362 -0.20 -43.14 8.42
N ALA A 363 -1.24 -43.84 8.88
CA ALA A 363 -2.62 -43.42 8.66
C ALA A 363 -2.90 -42.10 9.40
N ALA A 364 -3.20 -41.03 8.66
CA ALA A 364 -3.58 -39.73 9.20
C ALA A 364 -5.11 -39.56 9.21
N VAL A 365 -5.62 -38.92 10.25
CA VAL A 365 -7.03 -38.49 10.34
C VAL A 365 -7.04 -36.97 10.26
N ARG A 366 -7.75 -36.41 9.28
CA ARG A 366 -8.04 -34.98 9.23
C ARG A 366 -9.49 -34.77 9.66
N ARG A 367 -9.69 -33.99 10.71
CA ARG A 367 -11.01 -33.45 11.07
C ARG A 367 -11.20 -32.12 10.37
N HIS A 368 -12.36 -31.94 9.73
CA HIS A 368 -12.79 -30.63 9.24
C HIS A 368 -13.29 -29.75 10.37
#